data_AF-A0A6H1ZKQ7-F1
#
_entry.id   AF-A0A6H1ZKQ7-F1
#
_cell.length_a   1.000
_cell.length_b   1.000
_cell.length_c   1.000
_cell.angle_alpha   90.00
_cell.angle_beta   90.00
_cell.angle_gamma   90.00
#
_symmetry.space_group_name_H-M   'P 1'
#
loop_
_entity.id
_entity.type
_entity.pdbx_description
1 polymer ?
#
loop_
_entity_poly.entity_id
_entity_poly.type
_entity_poly.pdbx_seq_one_letter_code
_entity_poly.pdbx_strand_id
1 'polypeptide(L)'
;MQACQVFSDQDEIAARLEQLSLEREPLREAINQAHLQRVRLTPNHPSIFPGLEMWGWLVGAVRDQLRPLGWVAHEQSNYPLTVHSALNLAIAVASGDSYVGNLLGMPSSRSRKGKNTVDAVERNCQFDMFDDLLPDPEELPESGPHETWILLHHTDTVKKEIRIELSRPSGMGKGGKINFWSERIMLGTLALDDDFFEVTSPGGPDIDIEIRRKSS
;
A
#
# COMPACT_ATOMS: atom_id res chain seq x y z
N MET A 1 -19.95 6.62 17.37
CA MET A 1 -18.84 6.62 16.40
C MET A 1 -17.67 7.31 17.06
N GLN A 2 -16.59 6.58 17.27
CA GLN A 2 -15.33 7.15 17.73
C GLN A 2 -14.78 8.08 16.65
N ALA A 3 -14.13 9.17 17.05
CA ALA A 3 -13.49 10.08 16.11
C ALA A 3 -12.33 9.35 15.41
N CYS A 4 -12.15 9.60 14.10
CA CYS A 4 -11.00 9.06 13.36
C CYS A 4 -9.70 9.58 13.98
N GLN A 5 -8.83 8.69 14.43
CA GLN A 5 -7.49 9.04 14.88
C GLN A 5 -6.59 9.27 13.66
N VAL A 6 -5.80 10.34 13.71
CA VAL A 6 -4.90 10.71 12.60
C VAL A 6 -3.50 10.87 13.16
N PHE A 7 -2.56 10.06 12.66
CA PHE A 7 -1.15 10.12 13.01
C PHE A 7 -0.40 10.84 11.88
N SER A 8 0.22 11.96 12.20
CA SER A 8 0.90 12.83 11.22
C SER A 8 2.28 13.30 11.66
N ASP A 9 2.55 13.30 12.97
CA ASP A 9 3.88 13.52 13.51
C ASP A 9 4.78 12.29 13.29
N GLN A 10 6.08 12.51 13.05
CA GLN A 10 7.00 11.42 12.71
C GLN A 10 7.16 10.40 13.83
N ASP A 11 7.20 10.83 15.09
CA ASP A 11 7.37 9.94 16.23
C ASP A 11 6.09 9.15 16.48
N GLU A 12 4.93 9.81 16.35
CA GLU A 12 3.61 9.17 16.43
C GLU A 12 3.39 8.13 15.32
N ILE A 13 3.78 8.45 14.09
CA ILE A 13 3.73 7.53 12.95
C ILE A 13 4.62 6.32 13.21
N ALA A 14 5.87 6.53 13.64
CA ALA A 14 6.80 5.45 13.91
C ALA A 14 6.29 4.52 15.02
N ALA A 15 5.85 5.10 16.15
CA ALA A 15 5.31 4.33 17.27
C ALA A 15 4.06 3.54 16.88
N ARG A 16 3.15 4.10 16.07
CA ARG A 16 1.96 3.38 15.63
C ARG A 16 2.28 2.28 14.62
N LEU A 17 3.21 2.49 13.70
CA LEU A 17 3.64 1.45 12.76
C LEU A 17 4.36 0.29 13.47
N GLU A 18 5.17 0.58 14.49
CA GLU A 18 5.84 -0.45 15.30
C GLU A 18 4.83 -1.38 15.97
N GLN A 19 3.73 -0.85 16.50
CA GLN A 19 2.63 -1.66 17.07
C GLN A 19 1.97 -2.59 16.05
N LEU A 20 2.06 -2.27 14.76
CA LEU A 20 1.55 -3.09 13.67
C LEU A 20 2.63 -4.03 13.09
N SER A 21 3.84 -4.07 13.64
CA SER A 21 5.00 -4.77 13.04
C SER A 21 5.27 -4.28 11.61
N LEU A 22 5.27 -2.97 11.44
CA LEU A 22 5.50 -2.29 10.17
C LEU A 22 6.56 -1.20 10.31
N GLU A 23 7.17 -0.87 9.19
CA GLU A 23 8.04 0.29 9.03
C GLU A 23 7.55 1.17 7.89
N ARG A 24 7.85 2.46 7.95
CA ARG A 24 7.38 3.44 6.96
C ARG A 24 7.99 3.22 5.58
N GLU A 25 9.29 3.01 5.51
CA GLU A 25 10.02 2.96 4.23
C GLU A 25 9.69 1.74 3.36
N PRO A 26 9.52 0.51 3.89
CA PRO A 26 9.07 -0.63 3.09
C PRO A 26 7.74 -0.39 2.36
N LEU A 27 6.79 0.28 3.01
CA LEU A 27 5.49 0.63 2.39
C LEU A 27 5.65 1.70 1.30
N ARG A 28 6.50 2.71 1.53
CA ARG A 28 6.81 3.75 0.54
C ARG A 28 7.54 3.17 -0.67
N GLU A 29 8.51 2.29 -0.43
CA GLU A 29 9.26 1.62 -1.50
C GLU A 29 8.36 0.70 -2.33
N ALA A 30 7.41 0.00 -1.73
CA ALA A 30 6.44 -0.79 -2.49
C ALA A 30 5.62 0.07 -3.49
N ILE A 31 5.21 1.27 -3.06
CA ILE A 31 4.53 2.24 -3.94
C ILE A 31 5.45 2.72 -5.06
N ASN A 32 6.70 3.03 -4.73
CA ASN A 32 7.70 3.45 -5.70
C ASN A 32 7.95 2.39 -6.79
N GLN A 33 8.16 1.13 -6.39
CA GLN A 33 8.36 0.01 -7.32
C GLN A 33 7.18 -0.17 -8.27
N ALA A 34 5.95 -0.14 -7.75
CA ALA A 34 4.75 -0.23 -8.57
C ALA A 34 4.59 0.97 -9.52
N HIS A 35 4.93 2.17 -9.05
CA HIS A 35 4.91 3.38 -9.85
C HIS A 35 5.89 3.29 -11.04
N LEU A 36 7.12 2.82 -10.79
CA LEU A 36 8.15 2.65 -11.82
C LEU A 36 7.72 1.70 -12.94
N GLN A 37 6.85 0.73 -12.67
CA GLN A 37 6.26 -0.11 -13.71
C GLN A 37 5.16 0.62 -14.47
N ARG A 38 4.27 1.32 -13.75
CA ARG A 38 3.18 2.10 -14.34
C ARG A 38 3.66 3.18 -15.32
N VAL A 39 4.78 3.87 -15.04
CA VAL A 39 5.28 4.95 -15.91
C VAL A 39 5.86 4.47 -17.23
N ARG A 40 6.17 3.18 -17.36
CA ARG A 40 6.61 2.58 -18.63
C ARG A 40 5.47 2.45 -19.65
N LEU A 41 4.23 2.65 -19.22
CA LEU A 41 3.06 2.52 -20.06
C LEU A 41 2.91 3.76 -20.94
N THR A 42 2.67 3.50 -22.23
CA THR A 42 2.41 4.54 -23.23
C THR A 42 0.92 4.82 -23.38
N PRO A 43 0.53 5.96 -23.98
CA PRO A 43 -0.86 6.26 -24.33
C PRO A 43 -1.54 5.25 -25.27
N ASN A 44 -0.78 4.34 -25.90
CA ASN A 44 -1.33 3.29 -26.76
C ASN A 44 -1.91 2.10 -25.96
N HIS A 45 -1.66 2.02 -24.66
CA HIS A 45 -2.28 1.00 -23.81
C HIS A 45 -3.75 1.34 -23.52
N PRO A 46 -4.60 0.33 -23.23
CA PRO A 46 -5.98 0.56 -22.80
C PRO A 46 -6.06 1.47 -21.57
N SER A 47 -7.08 2.32 -21.50
CA SER A 47 -7.23 3.33 -20.44
C SER A 47 -7.30 2.74 -19.02
N ILE A 48 -7.78 1.50 -18.87
CA ILE A 48 -7.84 0.80 -17.58
C ILE A 48 -6.50 0.22 -17.13
N PHE A 49 -5.58 -0.02 -18.07
CA PHE A 49 -4.38 -0.82 -17.85
C PHE A 49 -3.41 -0.19 -16.84
N PRO A 50 -3.15 1.14 -16.84
CA PRO A 50 -2.28 1.75 -15.83
C PRO A 50 -2.74 1.56 -14.39
N GLY A 51 -4.05 1.52 -14.16
CA GLY A 51 -4.59 1.26 -12.82
C GLY A 51 -4.43 -0.21 -12.41
N LEU A 52 -4.60 -1.14 -13.35
CA LEU A 52 -4.41 -2.58 -13.12
C LEU A 52 -2.94 -2.92 -12.86
N GLU A 53 -2.03 -2.38 -13.67
CA GLU A 53 -0.59 -2.55 -13.50
C GLU A 53 -0.13 -2.01 -12.14
N MET A 54 -0.50 -0.77 -11.81
CA MET A 54 -0.19 -0.19 -10.50
C MET A 54 -0.65 -1.10 -9.35
N TRP A 55 -1.88 -1.60 -9.43
CA TRP A 55 -2.44 -2.45 -8.40
C TRP A 55 -1.71 -3.79 -8.28
N GLY A 56 -1.48 -4.49 -9.40
CA GLY A 56 -0.85 -5.81 -9.40
C GLY A 56 0.59 -5.75 -8.90
N TRP A 57 1.38 -4.80 -9.40
CA TRP A 57 2.76 -4.60 -8.94
C TRP A 57 2.83 -4.17 -7.48
N LEU A 58 1.90 -3.32 -7.03
CA LEU A 58 1.86 -2.89 -5.64
C LEU A 58 1.54 -4.04 -4.68
N VAL A 59 0.61 -4.93 -5.03
CA VAL A 59 0.34 -6.14 -4.24
C VAL A 59 1.63 -6.97 -4.08
N GLY A 60 2.34 -7.23 -5.17
CA GLY A 60 3.60 -7.99 -5.13
C GLY A 60 4.67 -7.28 -4.29
N ALA A 61 4.90 -6.01 -4.55
CA ALA A 61 5.92 -5.22 -3.86
C ALA A 61 5.65 -5.13 -2.35
N VAL A 62 4.40 -4.96 -1.91
CA VAL A 62 4.06 -4.98 -0.48
C VAL A 62 4.41 -6.34 0.14
N ARG A 63 4.08 -7.45 -0.53
CA ARG A 63 4.40 -8.80 -0.05
C ARG A 63 5.91 -9.02 0.08
N ASP A 64 6.69 -8.57 -0.89
CA ASP A 64 8.15 -8.72 -0.89
C ASP A 64 8.80 -7.85 0.19
N GLN A 65 8.39 -6.58 0.30
CA GLN A 65 8.93 -5.61 1.26
C GLN A 65 8.62 -5.98 2.71
N LEU A 66 7.44 -6.56 2.98
CA LEU A 66 7.01 -6.89 4.34
C LEU A 66 7.36 -8.32 4.77
N ARG A 67 7.85 -9.17 3.84
CA ARG A 67 8.23 -10.56 4.14
C ARG A 67 9.25 -10.69 5.29
N PRO A 68 10.31 -9.86 5.37
CA PRO A 68 11.26 -9.91 6.49
C PRO A 68 10.62 -9.56 7.85
N LEU A 69 9.50 -8.84 7.84
CA LEU A 69 8.75 -8.42 9.03
C LEU A 69 7.66 -9.45 9.44
N GLY A 70 7.70 -10.66 8.88
CA GLY A 70 6.77 -11.73 9.21
C GLY A 70 5.43 -11.70 8.46
N TRP A 71 5.26 -10.78 7.50
CA TRP A 71 4.06 -10.73 6.68
C TRP A 71 4.12 -11.74 5.52
N VAL A 72 2.99 -12.35 5.20
CA VAL A 72 2.89 -13.38 4.15
C VAL A 72 1.77 -13.09 3.16
N ALA A 73 1.97 -13.53 1.93
CA ALA A 73 0.95 -13.45 0.89
C ALA A 73 -0.24 -14.35 1.26
N HIS A 74 -1.45 -13.78 1.21
CA HIS A 74 -2.69 -14.52 1.38
C HIS A 74 -3.68 -14.15 0.28
N GLU A 75 -4.39 -15.13 -0.25
CA GLU A 75 -5.35 -14.94 -1.34
C GLU A 75 -6.66 -15.64 -0.98
N GLN A 76 -7.71 -14.84 -0.77
CA GLN A 76 -9.03 -15.38 -0.44
C GLN A 76 -10.06 -14.87 -1.46
N SER A 77 -10.60 -15.76 -2.29
CA SER A 77 -11.68 -15.43 -3.23
C SER A 77 -11.38 -14.21 -4.14
N ASN A 78 -10.16 -14.11 -4.66
CA ASN A 78 -9.63 -12.95 -5.43
C ASN A 78 -9.53 -11.65 -4.63
N TYR A 79 -9.35 -11.75 -3.31
CA TYR A 79 -8.98 -10.64 -2.46
C TYR A 79 -7.53 -10.81 -2.03
N PRO A 80 -6.58 -10.13 -2.71
CA PRO A 80 -5.18 -10.23 -2.38
C PRO A 80 -4.90 -9.47 -1.09
N LEU A 81 -4.45 -10.22 -0.09
CA LEU A 81 -4.03 -9.73 1.20
C LEU A 81 -2.54 -10.01 1.42
N THR A 82 -1.98 -9.22 2.32
CA THR A 82 -0.69 -9.46 2.96
C THR A 82 -0.98 -9.53 4.46
N VAL A 83 -0.77 -10.69 5.08
CA VAL A 83 -1.27 -10.96 6.44
C VAL A 83 -0.12 -11.18 7.41
N HIS A 84 -0.33 -10.78 8.66
CA HIS A 84 0.56 -11.07 9.78
C HIS A 84 -0.22 -11.87 10.81
N SER A 85 -0.17 -13.20 10.70
CA SER A 85 -1.04 -14.12 11.45
C SER A 85 -0.94 -13.95 12.96
N ALA A 86 0.27 -13.76 13.51
CA ALA A 86 0.49 -13.63 14.95
C ALA A 86 -0.11 -12.33 15.55
N LEU A 87 -0.32 -11.30 14.74
CA LEU A 87 -0.96 -10.05 15.17
C LEU A 87 -2.40 -9.96 14.66
N ASN A 88 -2.87 -11.00 13.97
CA ASN A 88 -4.15 -11.03 13.31
C ASN A 88 -4.43 -9.82 12.39
N LEU A 89 -3.39 -9.32 11.70
CA LEU A 89 -3.48 -8.16 10.82
C LEU A 89 -3.49 -8.58 9.34
N ALA A 90 -4.15 -7.77 8.52
CA ALA A 90 -4.11 -7.89 7.07
C ALA A 90 -3.96 -6.51 6.41
N ILE A 91 -3.23 -6.45 5.30
CA ILE A 91 -3.11 -5.27 4.45
C ILE A 91 -3.68 -5.59 3.08
N ALA A 92 -4.62 -4.76 2.63
CA ALA A 92 -5.03 -4.67 1.24
C ALA A 92 -4.56 -3.34 0.64
N VAL A 93 -4.42 -3.27 -0.68
CA VAL A 93 -3.98 -2.06 -1.38
C VAL A 93 -5.11 -1.44 -2.19
N ALA A 94 -5.21 -0.11 -2.20
CA ALA A 94 -6.21 0.57 -3.02
C ALA A 94 -5.78 1.99 -3.43
N SER A 95 -6.20 2.41 -4.62
CA SER A 95 -6.15 3.83 -4.99
C SER A 95 -7.26 4.62 -4.30
N GLY A 96 -6.94 5.81 -3.81
CA GLY A 96 -7.90 6.77 -3.24
C GLY A 96 -8.12 8.02 -4.10
N ASP A 97 -9.00 8.88 -3.62
CA ASP A 97 -9.25 10.20 -4.17
C ASP A 97 -8.22 11.25 -3.68
N SER A 98 -8.44 12.51 -4.05
CA SER A 98 -7.54 13.62 -3.75
C SER A 98 -7.46 14.01 -2.27
N TYR A 99 -8.18 13.34 -1.37
CA TYR A 99 -8.06 13.56 0.07
C TYR A 99 -7.09 12.60 0.76
N VAL A 100 -6.53 11.62 0.04
CA VAL A 100 -5.42 10.79 0.56
C VAL A 100 -4.25 11.69 0.96
N GLY A 101 -3.70 11.48 2.16
CA GLY A 101 -2.63 12.30 2.72
C GLY A 101 -3.05 13.71 3.14
N ASN A 102 -4.34 14.06 3.06
CA ASN A 102 -4.85 15.34 3.57
C ASN A 102 -5.36 15.18 5.01
N LEU A 103 -4.75 15.92 5.93
CA LEU A 103 -5.09 15.91 7.37
C LEU A 103 -6.52 16.41 7.65
N LEU A 104 -7.02 17.34 6.84
CA LEU A 104 -8.33 17.98 7.03
C LEU A 104 -9.44 17.33 6.18
N GLY A 105 -9.07 16.39 5.31
CA GLY A 105 -9.98 15.68 4.43
C GLY A 105 -10.23 14.25 4.87
N MET A 106 -11.29 13.64 4.36
CA MET A 106 -11.56 12.22 4.53
C MET A 106 -11.48 11.53 3.17
N PRO A 107 -10.49 10.63 2.96
CA PRO A 107 -10.32 9.97 1.68
C PRO A 107 -11.43 8.98 1.40
N SER A 108 -11.72 8.80 0.11
CA SER A 108 -12.51 7.69 -0.37
C SER A 108 -11.72 6.80 -1.31
N SER A 109 -11.97 5.49 -1.22
CA SER A 109 -11.47 4.56 -2.23
C SER A 109 -12.02 4.95 -3.61
N ARG A 110 -11.14 5.00 -4.63
CA ARG A 110 -11.50 5.51 -5.96
C ARG A 110 -12.66 4.74 -6.61
N SER A 111 -12.59 3.41 -6.53
CA SER A 111 -13.57 2.49 -7.11
C SER A 111 -14.43 1.83 -6.04
N ARG A 112 -15.66 1.45 -6.43
CA ARG A 112 -16.54 0.60 -5.61
C ARG A 112 -15.80 -0.69 -5.25
N LYS A 113 -16.06 -1.18 -4.04
CA LYS A 113 -15.44 -2.38 -3.50
C LYS A 113 -16.41 -3.55 -3.53
N GLY A 114 -15.85 -4.73 -3.77
CA GLY A 114 -16.60 -5.97 -3.83
C GLY A 114 -16.93 -6.50 -2.43
N LYS A 115 -17.69 -7.60 -2.40
CA LYS A 115 -18.15 -8.25 -1.18
C LYS A 115 -17.03 -8.54 -0.18
N ASN A 116 -15.89 -9.08 -0.63
CA ASN A 116 -14.80 -9.44 0.28
C ASN A 116 -14.24 -8.24 1.07
N THR A 117 -14.16 -7.07 0.43
CA THR A 117 -13.75 -5.85 1.13
C THR A 117 -14.84 -5.36 2.07
N VAL A 118 -16.12 -5.42 1.67
CA VAL A 118 -17.24 -5.06 2.56
C VAL A 118 -17.21 -5.92 3.82
N ASP A 119 -17.09 -7.24 3.64
CA ASP A 119 -17.02 -8.20 4.75
C ASP A 119 -15.78 -7.92 5.64
N ALA A 120 -14.65 -7.48 5.07
CA ALA A 120 -13.47 -7.08 5.84
C ALA A 120 -13.69 -5.79 6.66
N VAL A 121 -14.37 -4.79 6.09
CA VAL A 121 -14.73 -3.57 6.82
C VAL A 121 -15.74 -3.89 7.93
N GLU A 122 -16.74 -4.73 7.66
CA GLU A 122 -17.71 -5.17 8.68
C GLU A 122 -17.02 -5.92 9.84
N ARG A 123 -16.00 -6.73 9.53
CA ARG A 123 -15.18 -7.39 10.55
C ARG A 123 -14.39 -6.41 11.41
N ASN A 124 -13.78 -5.38 10.83
CA ASN A 124 -13.16 -4.31 11.61
C ASN A 124 -14.14 -3.67 12.60
N CYS A 125 -15.37 -3.41 12.17
CA CYS A 125 -16.41 -2.88 13.05
C CYS A 125 -16.80 -3.88 14.16
N GLN A 126 -16.75 -5.19 13.89
CA GLN A 126 -17.01 -6.22 14.90
C GLN A 126 -15.89 -6.28 15.94
N PHE A 127 -14.62 -6.17 15.52
CA PHE A 127 -13.49 -6.07 16.45
C PHE A 127 -13.67 -4.87 17.41
N ASP A 128 -14.10 -3.71 16.90
CA ASP A 128 -14.34 -2.53 17.73
C ASP A 128 -15.50 -2.69 18.74
N MET A 129 -16.47 -3.57 18.47
CA MET A 129 -17.65 -3.78 19.33
C MET A 129 -17.43 -4.84 20.42
N PHE A 130 -16.49 -5.76 20.20
CA PHE A 130 -16.29 -6.95 21.03
C PHE A 130 -14.83 -7.11 21.47
N ASP A 131 -14.08 -6.03 21.60
CA ASP A 131 -12.64 -6.03 21.94
C ASP A 131 -12.34 -6.91 23.17
N ASP A 132 -13.17 -6.83 24.22
CA ASP A 132 -13.06 -7.64 25.45
C ASP A 132 -13.41 -9.13 25.31
N LEU A 133 -13.97 -9.54 24.15
CA LEU A 133 -14.50 -10.88 23.89
C LEU A 133 -13.77 -11.59 22.75
N LEU A 134 -12.73 -10.97 22.18
CA LEU A 134 -11.90 -11.59 21.16
C LEU A 134 -11.00 -12.65 21.80
N PRO A 135 -10.85 -13.84 21.18
CA PRO A 135 -9.84 -14.81 21.59
C PRO A 135 -8.46 -14.16 21.53
N ASP A 136 -7.54 -14.63 22.38
CA ASP A 136 -6.15 -14.21 22.28
C ASP A 136 -5.64 -14.48 20.84
N PRO A 137 -4.81 -13.61 20.25
CA PRO A 137 -4.32 -13.76 18.87
C PRO A 137 -3.66 -15.12 18.61
N GLU A 138 -3.08 -15.74 19.64
CA GLU A 138 -2.46 -17.06 19.60
C GLU A 138 -3.47 -18.22 19.45
N GLU A 139 -4.75 -17.99 19.77
CA GLU A 139 -5.83 -18.97 19.66
C GLU A 139 -6.59 -18.88 18.32
N LEU A 140 -6.34 -17.83 17.53
CA LEU A 140 -6.97 -17.67 16.23
C LEU A 140 -6.31 -18.58 15.19
N PRO A 141 -7.09 -19.28 14.35
CA PRO A 141 -6.52 -20.07 13.26
C PRO A 141 -5.72 -19.16 12.31
N GLU A 142 -4.66 -19.68 11.69
CA GLU A 142 -3.86 -18.91 10.70
C GLU A 142 -4.72 -18.37 9.53
N SER A 143 -5.87 -18.98 9.27
CA SER A 143 -6.87 -18.54 8.29
C SER A 143 -8.07 -17.79 8.91
N GLY A 144 -7.90 -17.27 10.13
CA GLY A 144 -8.92 -16.59 10.91
C GLY A 144 -9.28 -15.20 10.37
N PRO A 145 -10.29 -14.54 10.95
CA PRO A 145 -10.66 -13.19 10.56
C PRO A 145 -9.57 -12.21 10.98
N HIS A 146 -8.98 -11.48 10.04
CA HIS A 146 -7.96 -10.47 10.31
C HIS A 146 -8.54 -9.05 10.39
N GLU A 147 -7.97 -8.23 11.26
CA GLU A 147 -8.13 -6.79 11.21
C GLU A 147 -7.46 -6.25 9.95
N THR A 148 -8.25 -5.63 9.07
CA THR A 148 -7.80 -5.26 7.73
C THR A 148 -7.49 -3.78 7.63
N TRP A 149 -6.26 -3.45 7.25
CA TRP A 149 -5.77 -2.11 6.91
C TRP A 149 -5.70 -1.92 5.41
N ILE A 150 -5.87 -0.68 4.94
CA ILE A 150 -5.78 -0.33 3.53
C ILE A 150 -4.58 0.58 3.31
N LEU A 151 -3.59 0.11 2.56
CA LEU A 151 -2.53 0.96 2.01
C LEU A 151 -3.13 1.76 0.85
N LEU A 152 -3.42 3.04 1.12
CA LEU A 152 -4.02 3.97 0.19
C LEU A 152 -2.95 4.79 -0.52
N HIS A 153 -3.13 4.97 -1.82
CA HIS A 153 -2.30 5.88 -2.59
C HIS A 153 -3.13 6.80 -3.49
N HIS A 154 -2.62 8.01 -3.74
CA HIS A 154 -3.16 8.93 -4.72
C HIS A 154 -2.05 9.60 -5.52
N THR A 155 -2.09 9.42 -6.84
CA THR A 155 -1.18 10.12 -7.76
C THR A 155 -1.76 11.49 -8.07
N ASP A 156 -1.09 12.54 -7.61
CA ASP A 156 -1.42 13.93 -7.89
C ASP A 156 -0.55 14.42 -9.05
N THR A 157 -1.13 14.50 -10.25
CA THR A 157 -0.40 14.91 -11.46
C THR A 157 -0.14 16.42 -11.51
N VAL A 158 -0.86 17.22 -10.73
CA VAL A 158 -0.67 18.68 -10.68
C VAL A 158 0.51 19.00 -9.77
N LYS A 159 0.57 18.36 -8.61
CA LYS A 159 1.68 18.49 -7.66
C LYS A 159 2.88 17.59 -7.95
N LYS A 160 2.74 16.69 -8.92
CA LYS A 160 3.74 15.68 -9.28
C LYS A 160 4.21 14.87 -8.07
N GLU A 161 3.26 14.32 -7.33
CA GLU A 161 3.57 13.49 -6.17
C GLU A 161 2.63 12.28 -6.07
N ILE A 162 3.05 11.25 -5.36
CA ILE A 162 2.18 10.19 -4.86
C ILE A 162 2.03 10.38 -3.37
N ARG A 163 0.80 10.62 -2.92
CA ARG A 163 0.43 10.69 -1.51
C ARG A 163 0.08 9.30 -1.01
N ILE A 164 0.57 8.95 0.17
CA ILE A 164 0.45 7.60 0.73
C ILE A 164 -0.05 7.69 2.18
N GLU A 165 -1.03 6.86 2.52
CA GLU A 165 -1.45 6.65 3.90
C GLU A 165 -1.82 5.18 4.13
N LEU A 166 -1.65 4.70 5.37
CA LEU A 166 -2.16 3.41 5.81
C LEU A 166 -3.36 3.67 6.71
N SER A 167 -4.53 3.19 6.31
CA SER A 167 -5.79 3.58 6.97
C SER A 167 -6.65 2.37 7.30
N ARG A 168 -7.18 2.35 8.51
CA ARG A 168 -8.08 1.32 9.01
C ARG A 168 -9.53 1.71 8.71
N PRO A 169 -10.25 0.97 7.85
CA PRO A 169 -11.62 1.29 7.51
C PRO A 169 -12.56 0.95 8.66
N SER A 170 -13.53 1.84 8.91
CA SER A 170 -14.55 1.70 9.96
C SER A 170 -15.98 1.73 9.40
N GLY A 171 -16.12 1.74 8.08
CA GLY A 171 -17.44 1.70 7.44
C GLY A 171 -17.41 1.90 5.93
N MET A 172 -18.52 1.52 5.31
CA MET A 172 -18.76 1.69 3.88
C MET A 172 -19.67 2.89 3.62
N GLY A 173 -19.31 3.72 2.65
CA GLY A 173 -20.09 4.85 2.19
C GLY A 173 -21.19 4.47 1.18
N LYS A 174 -22.07 5.44 0.92
CA LYS A 174 -23.06 5.32 -0.15
C LYS A 174 -22.35 5.06 -1.49
N GLY A 175 -22.80 4.02 -2.19
CA GLY A 175 -22.19 3.60 -3.47
C GLY A 175 -21.07 2.56 -3.33
N GLY A 176 -20.87 1.96 -2.16
CA GLY A 176 -19.97 0.82 -1.99
C GLY A 176 -18.49 1.18 -2.02
N LYS A 177 -18.15 2.42 -1.67
CA LYS A 177 -16.75 2.87 -1.49
C LYS A 177 -16.42 2.88 -0.01
N ILE A 178 -15.15 2.70 0.32
CA ILE A 178 -14.67 2.99 1.68
C ILE A 178 -14.52 4.50 1.80
N ASN A 179 -15.08 5.10 2.83
CA ASN A 179 -14.94 6.53 3.13
C ASN A 179 -15.07 6.86 4.63
N PHE A 180 -15.15 5.83 5.49
CA PHE A 180 -15.11 5.96 6.94
C PHE A 180 -13.87 5.23 7.44
N TRP A 181 -13.13 5.89 8.32
CA TRP A 181 -11.85 5.42 8.84
C TRP A 181 -11.85 5.58 10.37
N SER A 182 -11.35 4.58 11.07
CA SER A 182 -11.10 4.64 12.52
C SER A 182 -9.71 5.20 12.79
N GLU A 183 -8.73 4.86 11.94
CA GLU A 183 -7.35 5.32 12.04
C GLU A 183 -6.77 5.64 10.67
N ARG A 184 -5.90 6.67 10.62
CA ARG A 184 -5.16 7.08 9.43
C ARG A 184 -3.72 7.42 9.80
N ILE A 185 -2.77 6.71 9.21
CA ILE A 185 -1.34 6.89 9.42
C ILE A 185 -0.74 7.52 8.15
N MET A 186 -0.25 8.75 8.26
CA MET A 186 0.26 9.50 7.12
C MET A 186 1.68 9.03 6.75
N LEU A 187 1.85 8.37 5.60
CA LEU A 187 3.15 7.84 5.17
C LEU A 187 3.94 8.84 4.31
N GLY A 188 3.47 10.09 4.24
CA GLY A 188 4.07 11.17 3.48
C GLY A 188 3.83 11.06 1.97
N THR A 189 4.75 11.62 1.19
CA THR A 189 4.65 11.66 -0.27
C THR A 189 5.93 11.14 -0.93
N LEU A 190 5.79 10.69 -2.17
CA LEU A 190 6.89 10.43 -3.10
C LEU A 190 6.82 11.48 -4.21
N ALA A 191 7.93 12.18 -4.48
CA ALA A 191 8.01 13.06 -5.63
C ALA A 191 8.00 12.23 -6.93
N LEU A 192 7.34 12.75 -7.95
CA LEU A 192 7.34 12.21 -9.32
C LEU A 192 8.32 12.94 -10.24
N ASP A 193 9.07 13.90 -9.70
CA ASP A 193 10.11 14.56 -10.44
C ASP A 193 11.28 13.59 -10.62
N ASP A 194 11.52 13.23 -11.88
CA ASP A 194 12.70 12.50 -12.33
C ASP A 194 13.95 13.36 -12.12
N ASP A 195 14.45 13.47 -10.89
CA ASP A 195 15.88 13.71 -10.72
C ASP A 195 16.57 12.40 -11.11
N PHE A 196 16.73 12.22 -12.43
CA PHE A 196 17.80 11.38 -12.95
C PHE A 196 19.07 11.94 -12.32
N PHE A 197 19.58 11.29 -11.27
CA PHE A 197 20.98 11.45 -10.92
C PHE A 197 21.74 11.22 -12.23
N GLU A 198 22.50 12.22 -12.69
CA GLU A 198 23.51 11.98 -13.71
C GLU A 198 24.36 10.83 -13.17
N VAL A 199 24.15 9.63 -13.73
CA VAL A 199 25.09 8.54 -13.59
C VAL A 199 26.32 9.04 -14.33
N THR A 200 27.19 9.73 -13.59
CA THR A 200 28.56 9.93 -14.02
C THR A 200 29.09 8.53 -14.21
N SER A 201 29.25 8.14 -15.48
CA SER A 201 29.87 6.87 -15.81
C SER A 201 31.16 6.81 -15.01
N PRO A 202 31.41 5.74 -14.21
CA PRO A 202 32.69 5.63 -13.54
C PRO A 202 33.76 5.79 -14.61
N GLY A 203 34.69 6.72 -14.39
CA GLY A 203 35.85 6.92 -15.26
C GLY A 203 36.75 5.70 -15.20
N GLY A 204 36.30 4.61 -15.81
CA GLY A 204 37.08 3.41 -16.02
C GLY A 204 38.17 3.70 -17.04
N PRO A 205 39.30 2.97 -16.99
CA PRO A 205 40.32 3.08 -18.02
C PRO A 205 39.71 2.75 -19.38
N ASP A 206 40.08 3.50 -20.42
CA ASP A 206 39.76 3.14 -21.81
C ASP A 206 40.37 1.76 -22.10
N ILE A 207 39.50 0.76 -22.26
CA ILE A 207 39.91 -0.60 -22.62
C ILE A 207 39.87 -0.70 -24.14
N ASP A 208 41.05 -0.69 -24.77
CA ASP A 208 41.18 -1.05 -26.17
C ASP A 208 40.98 -2.57 -26.34
N ILE A 209 39.79 -2.95 -26.82
CA ILE A 209 39.48 -4.33 -27.17
C ILE A 209 39.90 -4.57 -28.63
N GLU A 210 40.97 -5.35 -28.83
CA GLU A 210 41.42 -5.73 -30.18
C GLU A 210 40.44 -6.75 -30.80
N ILE A 211 39.53 -6.28 -31.67
CA ILE A 211 38.56 -7.13 -32.36
C ILE A 211 39.26 -7.89 -33.49
N ARG A 212 39.55 -9.18 -33.30
CA ARG A 212 39.99 -10.08 -34.39
C ARG A 212 38.79 -10.80 -35.00
N ARG A 213 38.55 -10.57 -36.29
CA ARG A 213 37.60 -11.36 -37.08
C ARG A 213 38.18 -12.76 -37.30
N LYS A 214 37.37 -13.77 -37.03
CA LYS A 214 37.70 -15.18 -37.30
C LYS A 214 37.82 -15.35 -38.81
N SER A 215 39.00 -15.73 -39.29
CA SER A 215 39.25 -16.11 -40.68
C SER A 215 38.52 -17.42 -40.97
N SER A 216 37.70 -17.43 -42.03
CA SER A 216 37.13 -18.66 -42.62
C SER A 216 38.18 -19.44 -43.40
#